data_AF-A0A972HEC7-F1
#
_entry.id   AF-A0A972HEC7-F1
#
_cell.length_a   1.000
_cell.length_b   1.000
_cell.length_c   1.000
_cell.angle_alpha   90.00
_cell.angle_beta   90.00
_cell.angle_gamma   90.00
#
_symmetry.space_group_name_H-M   'P 1'
#
loop_
_entity.id
_entity.type
_entity.pdbx_description
1 polymer ?
#
loop_
_entity_poly.entity_id
_entity_poly.type
_entity_poly.pdbx_seq_one_letter_code
_entity_poly.pdbx_strand_id
1 'polypeptide(L)'
;MTEKHTPVRTPTPSRLPTPVLKFATDTSFDDLPDHVVSMAKRCLLDLLGVAAAGRATAMSNLMHDHAATHFAAGTRNDAILGAPMIFDGRVVSPAGAALAGA
;
A
#
# COMPACT_ATOMS: atom_id res chain seq x y z
N MET A 1 -38.43 -34.48 16.93
CA MET A 1 -37.37 -34.02 16.00
C MET A 1 -36.62 -32.91 16.71
N THR A 2 -35.50 -33.22 17.35
CA THR A 2 -34.71 -32.25 18.13
C THR A 2 -33.44 -31.97 17.32
N GLU A 3 -33.43 -30.83 16.63
CA GLU A 3 -32.34 -30.42 15.77
C GLU A 3 -31.10 -30.12 16.64
N LYS A 4 -30.07 -30.95 16.49
CA LYS A 4 -28.79 -30.74 17.15
C LYS A 4 -28.13 -29.51 16.52
N HIS A 5 -28.21 -28.38 17.22
CA HIS A 5 -27.44 -27.17 16.91
C HIS A 5 -25.96 -27.53 16.86
N THR A 6 -25.39 -27.56 15.66
CA THR A 6 -23.96 -27.82 15.45
C THR A 6 -23.23 -26.48 15.64
N PRO A 7 -22.28 -26.36 16.59
CA PRO A 7 -21.61 -25.09 16.83
C PRO A 7 -20.79 -24.68 15.61
N VAL A 8 -21.04 -23.47 15.11
CA VAL A 8 -20.25 -22.82 14.06
C VAL A 8 -18.80 -22.73 14.55
N ARG A 9 -17.87 -23.33 13.81
CA ARG A 9 -16.44 -23.28 14.10
C ARG A 9 -15.96 -21.83 13.88
N THR A 10 -15.81 -21.06 14.94
CA THR A 10 -15.17 -19.74 14.86
C THR A 10 -13.72 -19.95 14.41
N PRO A 11 -13.26 -19.28 13.33
CA PRO A 11 -11.87 -19.38 12.92
C PRO A 11 -10.97 -18.84 14.04
N THR A 12 -10.10 -19.68 14.57
CA THR A 12 -9.03 -19.25 15.47
C THR A 12 -8.15 -18.27 14.71
N PRO A 13 -7.93 -17.03 15.19
CA PRO A 13 -7.03 -16.11 14.52
C PRO A 13 -5.64 -16.75 14.49
N SER A 14 -5.09 -16.93 13.29
CA SER A 14 -3.73 -17.41 13.08
C SER A 14 -2.78 -16.50 13.86
N ARG A 15 -2.09 -17.04 14.86
CA ARG A 15 -1.13 -16.29 15.66
C ARG A 15 0.00 -15.87 14.72
N LEU A 16 -0.02 -14.62 14.23
CA LEU A 16 1.15 -14.06 13.57
C LEU A 16 2.32 -14.17 14.56
N PRO A 17 3.51 -14.61 14.14
CA PRO A 17 4.65 -14.73 15.04
C PRO A 17 4.93 -13.36 15.66
N THR A 18 4.76 -13.26 16.99
CA THR A 18 4.95 -12.02 17.75
C THR A 18 6.27 -11.29 17.43
N PRO A 19 7.40 -11.97 17.14
CA PRO A 19 8.64 -11.28 16.75
C PRO A 19 8.54 -10.48 15.44
N VAL A 20 7.79 -10.97 14.44
CA VAL A 20 7.68 -10.29 13.13
C VAL A 20 6.87 -9.01 13.25
N LEU A 21 5.74 -9.08 13.98
CA LEU A 21 4.92 -7.91 14.28
C LEU A 21 5.75 -6.86 15.03
N LYS A 22 6.46 -7.29 16.08
CA LYS A 22 7.31 -6.40 16.87
C LYS A 22 8.38 -5.73 16.01
N PHE A 23 9.06 -6.49 15.16
CA PHE A 23 10.04 -5.92 14.23
C PHE A 23 9.39 -4.89 13.29
N ALA A 24 8.22 -5.16 12.73
CA ALA A 24 7.54 -4.26 11.80
C ALA A 24 7.02 -2.96 12.46
N THR A 25 6.62 -3.01 13.74
CA THR A 25 6.02 -1.86 14.43
C THR A 25 6.98 -1.08 15.32
N ASP A 26 8.03 -1.71 15.85
CA ASP A 26 8.89 -1.12 16.88
C ASP A 26 10.27 -0.73 16.35
N THR A 27 10.67 -1.19 15.16
CA THR A 27 11.96 -0.80 14.55
C THR A 27 11.90 0.66 14.09
N SER A 28 12.84 1.47 14.55
CA SER A 28 13.05 2.84 14.10
C SER A 28 14.14 2.93 13.04
N PHE A 29 14.25 4.08 12.37
CA PHE A 29 15.28 4.28 11.35
C PHE A 29 16.70 4.25 11.94
N ASP A 30 16.87 4.70 13.19
CA ASP A 30 18.16 4.74 13.88
C ASP A 30 18.66 3.33 14.28
N ASP A 31 17.77 2.34 14.29
CA ASP A 31 18.13 0.94 14.53
C ASP A 31 18.74 0.26 13.28
N LEU A 32 18.66 0.91 12.11
CA LEU A 32 19.07 0.33 10.84
C LEU A 32 20.57 0.50 10.60
N PRO A 33 21.31 -0.58 10.24
CA PRO A 33 22.69 -0.45 9.82
C PRO A 33 22.84 0.44 8.57
N ASP A 34 23.92 1.23 8.51
CA ASP A 34 24.17 2.18 7.41
C ASP A 34 24.08 1.54 6.01
N HIS A 35 24.57 0.31 5.87
CA HIS A 35 24.55 -0.40 4.59
C HIS A 35 23.11 -0.77 4.16
N VAL A 36 22.21 -1.05 5.10
CA VAL A 36 20.79 -1.32 4.83
C VAL A 36 20.12 -0.04 4.33
N VAL A 37 20.37 1.08 4.99
CA VAL A 37 19.87 2.40 4.57
C VAL A 37 20.38 2.78 3.18
N SER A 38 21.68 2.55 2.92
CA SER A 38 22.27 2.80 1.60
C SER A 38 21.63 1.94 0.52
N MET A 39 21.34 0.67 0.80
CA MET A 39 20.67 -0.21 -0.16
C MET A 39 19.21 0.18 -0.37
N ALA A 40 18.48 0.54 0.68
CA ALA A 40 17.11 1.02 0.57
C ALA A 40 17.02 2.24 -0.36
N LYS A 41 17.93 3.21 -0.24
CA LYS A 41 18.01 4.37 -1.14
C LYS A 41 18.23 3.97 -2.61
N ARG A 42 19.08 2.97 -2.88
CA ARG A 42 19.32 2.45 -4.23
C ARG A 42 18.08 1.75 -4.78
N CYS A 43 17.42 0.91 -3.98
CA CYS A 43 16.18 0.24 -4.38
C CYS A 43 15.07 1.27 -4.66
N LEU A 44 14.94 2.32 -3.83
CA LEU A 44 13.99 3.40 -4.09
C LEU A 44 14.26 4.09 -5.44
N LEU A 45 15.53 4.38 -5.74
CA LEU A 45 15.90 4.99 -7.02
C LEU A 45 15.59 4.08 -8.21
N ASP A 46 15.88 2.77 -8.09
CA ASP A 46 15.55 1.76 -9.10
C ASP A 46 14.04 1.68 -9.36
N LEU A 47 13.24 1.58 -8.29
CA LEU A 47 11.78 1.55 -8.38
C LEU A 47 11.20 2.81 -9.03
N LEU A 48 11.74 3.99 -8.72
CA LEU A 48 11.34 5.23 -9.38
C LEU A 48 11.69 5.24 -10.86
N GLY A 49 12.85 4.70 -11.24
CA GLY A 49 13.26 4.54 -12.63
C GLY A 49 12.33 3.60 -13.41
N VAL A 50 11.98 2.46 -12.81
CA VAL A 50 11.01 1.50 -13.38
C VAL A 50 9.63 2.15 -13.55
N ALA A 51 9.13 2.83 -12.51
CA ALA A 51 7.84 3.53 -12.58
C ALA A 51 7.82 4.61 -13.67
N ALA A 52 8.91 5.40 -13.79
CA ALA A 52 9.02 6.43 -14.82
C ALA A 52 9.02 5.84 -16.23
N ALA A 53 9.76 4.75 -16.46
CA ALA A 53 9.78 4.05 -17.73
C ALA A 53 8.40 3.42 -18.06
N GLY A 54 7.71 2.86 -17.06
CA GLY A 54 6.40 2.23 -17.20
C GLY A 54 5.24 3.20 -17.42
N ARG A 55 5.37 4.47 -16.98
CA ARG A 55 4.30 5.47 -17.05
C ARG A 55 3.79 5.73 -18.47
N ALA A 56 4.65 5.61 -19.48
CA ALA A 56 4.29 5.83 -20.88
C ALA A 56 3.53 4.65 -21.53
N THR A 57 3.35 3.54 -20.81
CA THR A 57 2.62 2.38 -21.35
C THR A 57 1.11 2.61 -21.36
N ALA A 58 0.42 2.00 -22.34
CA ALA A 58 -1.04 2.06 -22.44
C ALA A 58 -1.73 1.47 -21.19
N MET A 59 -1.17 0.40 -20.61
CA MET A 59 -1.70 -0.21 -19.39
C MET A 59 -1.59 0.75 -18.19
N SER A 60 -0.44 1.41 -18.02
CA SER A 60 -0.26 2.38 -16.94
C SER A 60 -1.26 3.53 -17.05
N ASN A 61 -1.50 4.06 -18.25
CA ASN A 61 -2.54 5.08 -18.48
C ASN A 61 -3.92 4.60 -18.01
N LEU A 62 -4.31 3.38 -18.41
CA LEU A 62 -5.62 2.81 -18.04
C LEU A 62 -5.75 2.64 -16.52
N MET A 63 -4.71 2.17 -15.84
CA MET A 63 -4.71 2.03 -14.38
C MET A 63 -4.76 3.38 -13.66
N HIS A 64 -4.08 4.41 -14.15
CA HIS A 64 -4.18 5.77 -13.60
C HIS A 64 -5.60 6.35 -13.76
N ASP A 65 -6.23 6.15 -14.92
CA ASP A 65 -7.59 6.61 -15.16
C ASP A 65 -8.62 5.82 -14.33
N HIS A 66 -8.42 4.51 -14.18
CA HIS A 66 -9.21 3.69 -13.29
C HIS A 66 -9.09 4.15 -11.83
N ALA A 67 -7.86 4.43 -11.36
CA ALA A 67 -7.63 4.97 -10.03
C ALA A 67 -8.32 6.33 -9.84
N ALA A 68 -8.18 7.25 -10.80
CA ALA A 68 -8.83 8.56 -10.74
C ALA A 68 -10.37 8.47 -10.70
N THR A 69 -10.94 7.49 -11.40
CA THR A 69 -12.39 7.33 -11.51
C THR A 69 -13.01 6.61 -10.30
N HIS A 70 -12.32 5.60 -9.76
CA HIS A 70 -12.91 4.66 -8.80
C HIS A 70 -12.32 4.77 -7.38
N PHE A 71 -11.21 5.49 -7.19
CA PHE A 71 -10.53 5.63 -5.91
C PHE A 71 -10.51 7.09 -5.45
N ALA A 72 -11.70 7.69 -5.27
CA ALA A 72 -11.84 9.07 -4.84
C ALA A 72 -11.00 9.40 -3.59
N ALA A 73 -10.42 10.60 -3.56
CA ALA A 73 -9.76 11.11 -2.36
C ALA A 73 -10.78 11.28 -1.24
N GLY A 74 -10.47 10.79 -0.04
CA GLY A 74 -11.28 11.05 1.14
C GLY A 74 -11.20 12.53 1.53
N THR A 75 -12.23 13.06 2.17
CA THR A 75 -12.21 14.40 2.79
C THR A 75 -12.60 14.30 4.26
N ARG A 76 -12.01 15.15 5.11
CA ARG A 76 -12.40 15.29 6.52
C ARG A 76 -12.22 16.74 6.94
N ASN A 77 -13.30 17.37 7.43
CA ASN A 77 -13.30 18.77 7.85
C ASN A 77 -12.61 19.68 6.81
N ASP A 78 -13.06 19.55 5.55
CA ASP A 78 -12.54 20.27 4.38
C ASP A 78 -11.09 19.99 3.97
N ALA A 79 -10.36 19.14 4.71
CA ALA A 79 -9.03 18.67 4.33
C ALA A 79 -9.12 17.45 3.40
N ILE A 80 -8.32 17.46 2.34
CA ILE A 80 -8.14 16.31 1.43
C ILE A 80 -7.23 15.28 2.11
N LEU A 81 -7.71 14.04 2.26
CA LEU A 81 -6.98 12.89 2.81
C LEU A 81 -6.49 11.93 1.70
N GLY A 82 -6.21 12.48 0.52
CA GLY A 82 -5.71 11.75 -0.65
C GLY A 82 -4.21 11.86 -0.83
N ALA A 83 -3.68 11.05 -1.74
CA ALA A 83 -2.30 11.07 -2.18
C ALA A 83 -2.24 11.35 -3.70
N PRO A 84 -1.25 12.11 -4.18
CA PRO A 84 -1.02 12.29 -5.61
C PRO A 84 -0.50 10.99 -6.23
N MET A 85 -1.03 10.62 -7.39
CA MET A 85 -0.47 9.53 -8.20
C MET A 85 0.90 9.92 -8.76
N ILE A 86 1.86 9.01 -8.70
CA ILE A 86 3.23 9.24 -9.17
C ILE A 86 3.25 9.56 -10.67
N PHE A 87 3.98 10.61 -11.08
CA PHE A 87 4.07 11.08 -12.47
C PHE A 87 2.73 11.46 -13.15
N ASP A 88 1.65 11.65 -12.39
CA ASP A 88 0.33 12.05 -12.90
C ASP A 88 -0.24 13.25 -12.12
N GLY A 89 -0.10 13.23 -10.79
CA GLY A 89 -0.44 14.36 -9.92
C GLY A 89 -1.91 14.49 -9.54
N ARG A 90 -2.84 13.80 -10.23
CA ARG A 90 -4.23 13.69 -9.75
C ARG A 90 -4.26 13.06 -8.36
N VAL A 91 -5.09 13.60 -7.48
CA VAL A 91 -5.20 13.17 -6.07
C VAL A 91 -6.32 12.14 -5.93
N VAL A 92 -5.97 10.98 -5.37
CA VAL A 92 -6.85 9.82 -5.17
C VAL A 92 -6.69 9.31 -3.73
N SER A 93 -7.47 8.30 -3.32
CA SER A 93 -7.21 7.62 -2.04
C SER A 93 -5.80 6.99 -2.01
N PRO A 94 -5.20 6.77 -0.83
CA PRO A 94 -3.89 6.09 -0.73
C PRO A 94 -3.83 4.73 -1.44
N ALA A 95 -4.93 3.97 -1.41
CA ALA A 95 -5.04 2.70 -2.13
C ALA A 95 -5.03 2.89 -3.65
N GLY A 96 -5.69 3.94 -4.16
CA GLY A 96 -5.67 4.29 -5.58
C GLY A 96 -4.29 4.73 -6.05
N ALA A 97 -3.59 5.54 -5.24
CA ALA A 97 -2.24 5.98 -5.55
C ALA A 97 -1.25 4.80 -5.59
N ALA A 98 -1.39 3.85 -4.64
CA ALA A 98 -0.61 2.62 -4.63
C ALA A 98 -0.91 1.73 -5.84
N LEU A 99 -2.18 1.58 -6.25
CA LEU A 99 -2.54 0.80 -7.44
C LEU A 99 -1.93 1.38 -8.72
N ALA A 100 -2.00 2.70 -8.90
CA ALA A 100 -1.49 3.36 -10.10
C ALA A 100 0.04 3.33 -10.20
N GLY A 101 0.73 3.29 -9.05
CA GLY A 101 2.19 3.24 -8.97
C GLY A 101 2.81 1.85 -8.85
N ALA A 102 2.00 0.78 -8.89
CA ALA A 102 2.44 -0.62 -8.85
C ALA A 102 2.89 -1.11 -10.24
#